data_AF-A0A7R9QRC0-F1
#
_entry.id   AF-A0A7R9QRC0-F1
#
_cell.length_a   1.000
_cell.length_b   1.000
_cell.length_c   1.000
_cell.angle_alpha   90.00
_cell.angle_beta   90.00
_cell.angle_gamma   90.00
#
_symmetry.space_group_name_H-M   'P 1'
#
loop_
_entity.id
_entity.type
_entity.pdbx_description
1 polymer ?
#
loop_
_entity_poly.entity_id
_entity_poly.type
_entity_poly.pdbx_seq_one_letter_code
_entity_poly.pdbx_strand_id
1 'polypeptide(L)'
;MSVIYRGLVSAVDRVVPRAVRPLWEHEAGPKTVFFWAPAMKWGLVIASISDIQRPADKLSAPQTGALAATGVIWSRYSMVITPKNWSLFSVNLFVAGTNLYQLFRIFNHNRSLKHQ
;
A
#
# COMPACT_ATOMS: atom_id res chain seq x y z
N MET A 1 -25.61 10.67 5.21
CA MET A 1 -24.38 11.22 5.82
C MET A 1 -24.73 11.76 7.21
N SER A 2 -24.16 11.19 8.27
CA SER A 2 -24.53 11.46 9.67
C SER A 2 -24.22 12.91 10.10
N VAL A 3 -25.02 13.44 11.04
CA VAL A 3 -24.89 14.81 11.56
C VAL A 3 -23.54 15.04 12.27
N ILE A 4 -23.02 14.01 12.94
CA ILE A 4 -21.73 14.02 13.62
C ILE A 4 -20.57 14.24 12.63
N TYR A 5 -20.62 13.57 11.48
CA TYR A 5 -19.62 13.73 10.42
C TYR A 5 -19.60 15.15 9.87
N ARG A 6 -20.78 15.77 9.67
CA ARG A 6 -20.87 17.16 9.20
C ARG A 6 -20.29 18.15 10.22
N GLY A 7 -20.55 17.95 11.50
CA GLY A 7 -20.01 18.79 12.58
C GLY A 7 -18.49 18.74 12.67
N LEU A 8 -17.92 17.53 12.64
CA LEU A 8 -16.47 17.31 12.67
C LEU A 8 -15.76 17.89 11.44
N VAL A 9 -16.31 17.66 10.25
CA VAL A 9 -15.74 18.19 9.00
C VAL A 9 -15.78 19.73 8.97
N SER A 10 -16.86 20.35 9.45
CA SER A 10 -16.99 21.81 9.48
C SER A 10 -16.02 22.48 10.47
N ALA A 11 -15.70 21.81 11.58
CA ALA A 11 -14.70 22.29 12.53
C ALA A 11 -13.28 22.23 11.94
N VAL A 12 -12.96 21.16 11.22
CA VAL A 12 -11.64 20.97 10.58
C VAL A 12 -11.48 21.87 9.35
N ASP A 13 -12.53 22.07 8.53
CA ASP A 13 -12.53 22.98 7.37
C ASP A 13 -12.08 24.40 7.75
N ARG A 14 -12.36 24.84 8.98
CA ARG A 14 -12.00 26.18 9.49
C ARG A 14 -10.51 26.35 9.78
N VAL A 15 -9.79 25.24 9.98
CA VAL A 15 -8.37 25.22 10.38
C VAL A 15 -7.45 24.82 9.22
N VAL A 16 -8.00 24.27 8.12
CA VAL A 16 -7.25 23.80 6.95
C VAL A 16 -6.59 24.98 6.20
N PRO A 17 -5.25 25.05 6.15
CA PRO A 17 -4.52 26.07 5.40
C PRO A 17 -4.87 26.04 3.91
N ARG A 18 -4.86 27.21 3.23
CA ARG A 18 -5.22 27.32 1.80
C ARG A 18 -4.40 26.39 0.89
N ALA A 19 -3.17 26.06 1.26
CA ALA A 19 -2.27 25.18 0.51
C ALA A 19 -2.70 23.70 0.46
N VAL A 20 -3.44 23.21 1.47
CA VAL A 20 -3.90 21.80 1.53
C VAL A 20 -5.36 21.62 1.11
N ARG A 21 -6.08 22.71 0.83
CA ARG A 21 -7.45 22.67 0.27
C ARG A 21 -7.58 21.85 -1.02
N PRO A 22 -6.64 21.90 -1.99
CA PRO A 22 -6.74 21.08 -3.21
C PRO A 22 -6.71 19.58 -2.91
N LEU A 23 -5.97 19.16 -1.88
CA LEU A 23 -5.91 17.75 -1.45
C LEU A 23 -7.15 17.38 -0.61
N TRP A 24 -7.66 18.33 0.17
CA TRP A 24 -8.81 18.18 1.08
C TRP A 24 -10.17 18.11 0.36
N GLU A 25 -10.30 18.81 -0.77
CA GLU A 25 -11.52 18.82 -1.61
C GLU A 25 -11.49 17.81 -2.77
N HIS A 26 -10.36 17.12 -2.99
CA HIS A 26 -10.26 16.09 -4.03
C HIS A 26 -11.26 14.94 -3.81
N GLU A 27 -11.87 14.40 -4.87
CA GLU A 27 -12.85 13.28 -4.76
C GLU A 27 -12.28 12.05 -4.05
N ALA A 28 -10.96 11.84 -4.16
CA ALA A 28 -10.20 10.81 -3.42
C ALA A 28 -9.39 11.37 -2.21
N GLY A 29 -9.81 12.50 -1.65
CA GLY A 29 -9.15 13.19 -0.54
C GLY A 29 -9.45 12.59 0.85
N PRO A 30 -8.87 13.14 1.93
CA PRO A 30 -8.96 12.63 3.30
C PRO A 30 -10.37 12.61 3.90
N LYS A 31 -11.36 13.23 3.23
CA LYS A 31 -12.79 13.11 3.56
C LYS A 31 -13.37 11.74 3.18
N THR A 32 -12.72 10.94 2.32
CA THR A 32 -13.25 9.68 1.80
C THR A 32 -12.40 8.46 2.17
N VAL A 33 -13.05 7.29 2.18
CA VAL A 33 -12.39 5.99 2.43
C VAL A 33 -11.28 5.71 1.42
N PHE A 34 -11.36 6.31 0.23
CA PHE A 34 -10.37 6.16 -0.84
C PHE A 34 -8.99 6.75 -0.51
N PHE A 35 -8.88 7.61 0.51
CA PHE A 35 -7.60 8.10 1.05
C PHE A 35 -7.10 7.22 2.20
N TRP A 36 -7.98 6.91 3.15
CA TRP A 36 -7.60 6.16 4.36
C TRP A 36 -7.33 4.67 4.09
N ALA A 37 -8.03 4.05 3.14
CA ALA A 37 -7.78 2.64 2.81
C ALA A 37 -6.37 2.42 2.22
N PRO A 38 -5.88 3.21 1.24
CA PRO A 38 -4.47 3.18 0.85
C PRO A 38 -3.52 3.52 1.99
N ALA A 39 -3.84 4.53 2.82
CA ALA A 39 -3.01 4.93 3.95
C ALA A 39 -2.81 3.76 4.94
N MET A 40 -3.86 3.00 5.25
CA MET A 40 -3.75 1.80 6.08
C MET A 40 -2.98 0.67 5.39
N LYS A 41 -3.15 0.50 4.07
CA LYS A 41 -2.40 -0.51 3.31
C LYS A 41 -0.89 -0.25 3.25
N TRP A 42 -0.42 0.98 3.49
CA TRP A 42 1.02 1.23 3.68
C TRP A 42 1.61 0.45 4.85
N GLY A 43 0.81 0.03 5.83
CA GLY A 43 1.24 -0.91 6.87
C GLY A 43 1.77 -2.23 6.31
N LEU A 44 1.19 -2.73 5.20
CA LEU A 44 1.67 -3.95 4.53
C LEU A 44 3.04 -3.75 3.88
N VAL A 45 3.28 -2.55 3.32
CA VAL A 45 4.59 -2.19 2.75
C VAL A 45 5.63 -2.11 3.86
N ILE A 46 5.31 -1.45 4.96
CA ILE A 46 6.22 -1.33 6.12
C ILE A 46 6.54 -2.71 6.70
N ALA A 47 5.54 -3.57 6.87
CA ALA A 47 5.75 -4.95 7.30
C ALA A 47 6.67 -5.71 6.34
N SER A 48 6.44 -5.57 5.02
CA SER A 48 7.27 -6.19 3.99
C SER A 48 8.70 -5.66 3.99
N ILE A 49 8.92 -4.38 4.32
CA ILE A 49 10.27 -3.83 4.48
C ILE A 49 10.92 -4.36 5.77
N SER A 50 10.18 -4.46 6.86
CA SER A 50 10.68 -5.03 8.12
C SER A 50 11.10 -6.49 7.97
N ASP A 51 10.42 -7.26 7.12
CA ASP A 51 10.77 -8.65 6.82
C ASP A 51 12.10 -8.78 6.05
N ILE A 52 12.64 -7.71 5.47
CA ILE A 52 13.97 -7.71 4.85
C ILE A 52 15.06 -8.01 5.91
N GLN A 53 14.87 -7.60 7.16
CA GLN A 53 15.85 -7.86 8.21
C GLN A 53 15.77 -9.30 8.75
N ARG A 54 14.70 -10.06 8.42
CA ARG A 54 14.54 -11.43 8.88
C ARG A 54 15.34 -12.42 8.02
N PRO A 55 15.86 -13.51 8.61
CA PRO A 55 16.55 -14.56 7.86
C PRO A 55 15.59 -15.22 6.87
N ALA A 56 16.08 -15.49 5.66
CA ALA A 56 15.28 -16.01 4.55
C ALA A 56 14.62 -17.36 4.85
N ASP A 57 15.21 -18.17 5.73
CA ASP A 57 14.65 -19.45 6.22
C ASP A 57 13.31 -19.32 6.93
N LYS A 58 13.02 -18.15 7.52
CA LYS A 58 11.76 -17.89 8.23
C LYS A 58 10.69 -17.27 7.34
N LEU A 59 10.99 -17.01 6.07
CA LEU A 59 10.08 -16.39 5.12
C LEU A 59 9.37 -17.45 4.25
N SER A 60 8.04 -17.36 4.19
CA SER A 60 7.23 -18.29 3.39
C SER A 60 7.23 -17.87 1.91
N ALA A 61 7.99 -18.60 1.08
CA ALA A 61 8.04 -18.41 -0.37
C ALA A 61 6.65 -18.33 -1.06
N PRO A 62 5.67 -19.22 -0.78
CA PRO A 62 4.35 -19.13 -1.42
C PRO A 62 3.57 -17.89 -0.97
N GLN A 63 3.72 -17.46 0.29
CA GLN A 63 3.05 -16.26 0.81
C GLN A 63 3.62 -14.99 0.18
N THR A 64 4.95 -14.85 0.16
CA THR A 64 5.64 -13.73 -0.49
C THR A 64 5.35 -13.70 -2.00
N GLY A 65 5.29 -14.86 -2.66
CA GLY A 65 4.89 -14.98 -4.06
C GLY A 65 3.45 -14.54 -4.31
N ALA A 66 2.51 -14.94 -3.45
CA ALA A 66 1.12 -14.50 -3.54
C ALA A 66 0.98 -12.97 -3.34
N LEU A 67 1.72 -12.40 -2.38
CA LEU A 67 1.73 -10.95 -2.15
C LEU A 67 2.32 -10.16 -3.33
N ALA A 68 3.39 -10.68 -3.94
CA ALA A 68 3.96 -10.11 -5.15
C ALA A 68 2.96 -10.14 -6.32
N ALA A 69 2.35 -11.29 -6.59
CA ALA A 69 1.39 -11.47 -7.69
C ALA A 69 0.15 -10.59 -7.51
N THR A 70 -0.42 -10.57 -6.30
CA THR A 70 -1.57 -9.72 -5.99
C THR A 70 -1.22 -8.24 -6.12
N GLY A 71 -0.05 -7.80 -5.63
CA GLY A 71 0.44 -6.44 -5.81
C GLY A 71 0.50 -6.01 -7.28
N VAL A 72 0.99 -6.88 -8.19
CA VAL A 72 1.05 -6.58 -9.63
C VAL A 72 -0.35 -6.46 -10.25
N ILE A 73 -1.24 -7.40 -9.95
CA ILE A 73 -2.62 -7.40 -10.46
C ILE A 73 -3.35 -6.12 -10.02
N TRP A 74 -3.27 -5.80 -8.73
CA TRP A 74 -3.93 -4.61 -8.17
C TRP A 74 -3.29 -3.30 -8.63
N SER A 75 -1.99 -3.29 -8.92
CA SER A 75 -1.33 -2.15 -9.55
C SER A 75 -1.96 -1.85 -10.91
N ARG A 76 -2.12 -2.86 -11.77
CA ARG A 76 -2.77 -2.66 -13.07
C ARG A 76 -4.24 -2.25 -12.93
N TYR A 77 -4.98 -2.89 -12.03
CA TYR A 77 -6.40 -2.59 -11.81
C TYR A 77 -6.61 -1.13 -11.35
N SER A 78 -5.73 -0.61 -10.48
CA SER A 78 -5.83 0.78 -9.99
C SER A 78 -5.65 1.85 -11.07
N MET A 79 -4.98 1.53 -12.18
CA MET A 79 -4.80 2.45 -13.33
C MET A 79 -5.96 2.40 -14.32
N VAL A 80 -6.74 1.31 -14.32
CA VAL A 80 -7.90 1.11 -15.21
C VAL A 80 -9.17 1.71 -14.60
N ILE A 81 -9.28 1.75 -13.27
CA ILE A 81 -10.41 2.40 -12.58
C ILE A 81 -10.42 3.90 -12.85
N THR A 82 -11.60 4.44 -13.18
CA THR A 82 -11.83 5.87 -13.41
C THR A 82 -12.77 6.42 -12.32
N PRO A 83 -12.42 7.51 -11.61
CA PRO A 83 -11.19 8.30 -11.72
C PRO A 83 -9.95 7.58 -11.14
N LYS A 84 -8.77 7.87 -11.70
CA LYS A 84 -7.51 7.20 -11.35
C LYS A 84 -7.07 7.52 -9.92
N ASN A 85 -6.91 6.50 -9.09
CA ASN A 85 -6.39 6.64 -7.73
C ASN A 85 -4.90 6.27 -7.66
N TRP A 86 -4.04 7.30 -7.75
CA TRP A 86 -2.59 7.15 -7.70
C TRP A 86 -2.06 6.62 -6.36
N SER A 87 -2.78 6.85 -5.26
CA SER A 87 -2.42 6.31 -3.94
C SER A 87 -2.62 4.80 -3.87
N LEU A 88 -3.73 4.29 -4.44
CA LEU A 88 -3.95 2.84 -4.59
C LEU A 88 -2.89 2.21 -5.49
N PHE A 89 -2.52 2.87 -6.58
CA PHE A 89 -1.45 2.39 -7.46
C PHE A 89 -0.12 2.27 -6.73
N SER A 90 0.30 3.35 -6.06
CA SER A 90 1.59 3.42 -5.38
C SER A 90 1.73 2.30 -4.35
N VAL A 91 0.74 2.12 -3.49
CA VAL A 91 0.76 1.09 -2.45
C VAL A 91 0.92 -0.32 -3.04
N ASN A 92 0.13 -0.67 -4.07
CA ASN A 92 0.20 -2.02 -4.65
C ASN A 92 1.52 -2.24 -5.40
N LEU A 93 2.09 -1.18 -5.99
CA LEU A 93 3.39 -1.23 -6.64
C LEU A 93 4.50 -1.49 -5.62
N PHE A 94 4.48 -0.79 -4.48
CA PHE A 94 5.44 -1.01 -3.41
C PHE A 94 5.31 -2.41 -2.80
N VAL A 95 4.09 -2.88 -2.53
CA VAL A 95 3.86 -4.27 -2.07
C VAL A 95 4.43 -5.28 -3.06
N ALA A 96 4.18 -5.10 -4.37
CA ALA A 96 4.73 -5.98 -5.40
C ALA A 96 6.27 -5.96 -5.37
N GLY A 97 6.87 -4.77 -5.36
CA GLY A 97 8.33 -4.60 -5.38
C GLY A 97 9.03 -5.20 -4.16
N THR A 98 8.55 -4.92 -2.95
CA THR A 98 9.16 -5.44 -1.71
C THR A 98 9.06 -6.97 -1.64
N ASN A 99 7.93 -7.54 -2.06
CA ASN A 99 7.74 -8.99 -2.05
C ASN A 99 8.52 -9.70 -3.17
N LEU A 100 8.65 -9.09 -4.35
CA LEU A 100 9.55 -9.61 -5.40
C LEU A 100 11.01 -9.66 -4.93
N TYR A 101 11.46 -8.62 -4.23
CA TYR A 101 12.81 -8.58 -3.66
C TYR A 101 13.02 -9.68 -2.59
N GLN A 102 12.04 -9.87 -1.69
CA GLN A 102 12.10 -10.97 -0.72
C GLN A 102 12.11 -12.35 -1.41
N LEU A 103 11.29 -12.54 -2.45
CA LEU A 103 11.23 -13.79 -3.20
C LEU A 103 12.58 -14.10 -3.87
N PHE A 104 13.25 -13.10 -4.43
CA PHE A 104 14.61 -13.23 -4.96
C PHE A 104 15.60 -13.69 -3.89
N ARG A 105 15.53 -13.13 -2.67
CA ARG A 105 16.39 -13.55 -1.56
C ARG A 105 16.15 -14.99 -1.12
N ILE A 106 14.88 -15.41 -1.02
CA ILE A 106 14.52 -16.80 -0.69
C ILE A 106 15.03 -17.75 -1.77
N PHE A 107 14.87 -17.40 -3.04
CA PHE A 107 15.38 -18.19 -4.16
C PHE A 107 16.90 -18.36 -4.11
N ASN A 108 17.64 -17.28 -3.89
CA ASN A 108 19.11 -17.34 -3.78
C ASN A 108 19.56 -18.18 -2.57
N HIS A 109 18.86 -18.04 -1.44
CA HIS A 109 19.13 -18.83 -0.24
C HIS A 109 18.92 -20.33 -0.47
N ASN A 110 17.78 -20.72 -1.07
CA ASN A 110 17.48 -22.11 -1.40
C ASN A 110 18.47 -22.71 -2.41
N ARG A 111 19.05 -21.90 -3.31
CA ARG A 111 20.11 -22.35 -4.21
C ARG A 111 21.42 -22.60 -3.46
N SER A 112 21.79 -21.75 -2.53
CA SER A 112 22.98 -21.95 -1.69
C SER A 112 22.90 -23.24 -0.88
N LEU A 113 21.73 -23.53 -0.29
CA LEU A 113 21.50 -24.75 0.48
C LEU A 113 21.57 -26.04 -0.37
N LYS A 114 21.21 -25.98 -1.66
CA LYS A 114 21.31 -27.14 -2.57
C LYS A 114 22.75 -27.42 -3.04
N HIS A 115 23.66 -26.48 -2.90
CA HIS A 115 25.06 -26.59 -3.32
C HIS A 115 26.02 -26.94 -2.16
N GLN A 116 25.53 -27.01 -0.92
CA GLN A 116 26.22 -27.61 0.24
C GLN A 116 25.79 -29.06 0.42
#